data_AF-A0A0S4RVP1-F1
#
_entry.id   AF-A0A0S4RVP1-F1
#
_cell.length_a   1.000
_cell.length_b   1.000
_cell.length_c   1.000
_cell.angle_alpha   90.00
_cell.angle_beta   90.00
_cell.angle_gamma   90.00
#
_symmetry.space_group_name_H-M   'P 1'
#
loop_
_entity.id
_entity.type
_entity.pdbx_description
1 polymer ?
#
loop_
_entity_poly.entity_id
_entity_poly.type
_entity_poly.pdbx_seq_one_letter_code
_entity_poly.pdbx_strand_id
1 'polypeptide(L)'
;MISAVTTLCAHQVITENIGTNKFEVKFWAHGDFAPYKANQLIAANAYDLNSKEIKTGINYHFGENKTPEVLTAAKPAIITSAFDAGYWVESDKGGAFVDGGKSAANGVVFSTSRSVKLGKTYFSWNPNLTSLIGLKLEVIALSIHLN
;
A
#
# COMPACT_ATOMS: atom_id res chain seq x y z
N MET A 1 -29.38 1.28 22.91
CA MET A 1 -27.92 1.34 22.71
C MET A 1 -27.64 1.03 21.25
N ILE A 2 -27.22 2.02 20.47
CA ILE A 2 -26.77 1.79 19.09
C ILE A 2 -25.34 1.26 19.20
N SER A 3 -25.15 -0.02 18.91
CA SER A 3 -23.82 -0.61 18.82
C SER A 3 -23.12 0.01 17.61
N ALA A 4 -22.15 0.88 17.84
CA ALA A 4 -21.29 1.35 16.78
C ALA A 4 -20.51 0.14 16.25
N VAL A 5 -20.89 -0.35 15.08
CA VAL A 5 -20.12 -1.32 14.33
C VAL A 5 -18.90 -0.57 13.82
N THR A 6 -17.81 -0.55 14.59
CA THR A 6 -16.51 -0.17 14.06
C THR A 6 -16.11 -1.28 13.08
N THR A 7 -16.43 -1.08 11.80
CA THR A 7 -15.82 -1.87 10.73
C THR A 7 -14.32 -1.62 10.82
N LEU A 8 -13.61 -2.58 11.43
CA LEU A 8 -12.16 -2.65 11.42
C LEU A 8 -11.74 -2.90 9.96
N CYS A 9 -11.69 -1.83 9.15
CA CYS A 9 -11.20 -1.95 7.79
C CYS A 9 -9.73 -2.37 7.88
N ALA A 10 -9.39 -3.47 7.21
CA ALA A 10 -8.01 -3.87 7.03
C ALA A 10 -7.24 -2.71 6.37
N HIS A 11 -5.99 -2.51 6.79
CA HIS A 11 -5.08 -1.59 6.15
C HIS A 11 -4.97 -1.93 4.65
N GLN A 12 -5.26 -0.97 3.77
CA GLN A 12 -5.25 -1.19 2.32
C GLN A 12 -4.31 -0.20 1.64
N VAL A 13 -3.55 -0.70 0.67
CA VAL A 13 -2.77 0.13 -0.25
C VAL A 13 -3.40 -0.01 -1.63
N ILE A 14 -3.90 1.09 -2.17
CA ILE A 14 -4.54 1.15 -3.49
C ILE A 14 -3.76 2.08 -4.41
N THR A 15 -3.77 1.81 -5.70
CA THR A 15 -3.21 2.70 -6.71
C THR A 15 -4.34 3.28 -7.55
N GLU A 16 -4.44 4.60 -7.60
CA GLU A 16 -5.46 5.33 -8.35
C GLU A 16 -4.87 5.95 -9.61
N ASN A 17 -5.63 5.91 -10.71
CA ASN A 17 -5.25 6.57 -11.95
C ASN A 17 -5.62 8.06 -11.89
N ILE A 18 -4.63 8.93 -12.07
CA ILE A 18 -4.81 10.39 -12.04
C ILE A 18 -4.45 11.05 -13.39
N GLY A 19 -4.22 10.26 -14.43
CA GLY A 19 -3.89 10.74 -15.77
C GLY A 19 -3.26 9.68 -16.66
N THR A 20 -2.96 10.04 -17.90
CA THR A 20 -2.34 9.11 -18.86
C THR A 20 -1.02 8.58 -18.32
N ASN A 21 -0.99 7.27 -18.03
CA ASN A 21 0.16 6.56 -17.47
C ASN A 21 0.71 7.15 -16.16
N LYS A 22 -0.17 7.82 -15.40
CA LYS A 22 0.16 8.56 -14.18
C LYS A 22 -0.79 8.15 -13.05
N PHE A 23 -0.23 7.81 -11.91
CA PHE A 23 -0.96 7.21 -10.80
C PHE A 23 -0.51 7.75 -9.44
N GLU A 24 -1.37 7.62 -8.45
CA GLU A 24 -1.07 7.87 -7.04
C GLU A 24 -1.30 6.60 -6.23
N VAL A 25 -0.42 6.31 -5.28
CA VAL A 25 -0.64 5.25 -4.30
C VAL A 25 -1.28 5.89 -3.08
N LYS A 26 -2.29 5.24 -2.47
CA LYS A 26 -2.98 5.72 -1.28
C LYS A 26 -3.03 4.63 -0.22
N PHE A 27 -2.90 5.03 1.04
CA PHE A 27 -2.95 4.13 2.18
C PHE A 27 -4.18 4.41 3.04
N TRP A 28 -5.12 3.45 3.08
CA TRP A 28 -6.31 3.50 3.92
C TRP A 28 -6.03 2.80 5.26
N ALA A 29 -6.28 3.51 6.36
CA ALA A 29 -6.06 3.01 7.70
C ALA A 29 -7.05 3.63 8.69
N HIS A 30 -7.56 2.83 9.63
CA HIS A 30 -8.35 3.33 10.77
C HIS A 30 -9.58 4.16 10.40
N GLY A 31 -10.19 3.90 9.24
CA GLY A 31 -11.44 4.54 8.81
C GLY A 31 -11.26 5.77 7.91
N ASP A 32 -10.02 6.12 7.53
CA ASP A 32 -9.74 7.20 6.57
C ASP A 32 -8.46 6.92 5.75
N PHE A 33 -8.20 7.71 4.70
CA PHE A 33 -6.90 7.75 4.04
C PHE A 33 -5.91 8.54 4.91
N ALA A 34 -4.81 7.90 5.29
CA ALA A 34 -3.77 8.57 6.05
C ALA A 34 -3.16 9.73 5.22
N PRO A 35 -2.87 10.89 5.83
CA PRO A 35 -2.12 11.96 5.17
C PRO A 35 -0.81 11.38 4.62
N TYR A 36 -0.66 11.47 3.31
CA TYR A 36 0.41 10.78 2.61
C TYR A 36 1.76 11.47 2.87
N LYS A 37 2.72 10.77 3.49
CA LYS A 37 4.11 11.25 3.57
C LYS A 37 4.88 10.71 2.35
N ALA A 38 5.52 11.60 1.59
CA ALA A 38 6.17 11.26 0.32
C ALA A 38 7.16 10.08 0.41
N ASN A 39 7.81 9.90 1.56
CA ASN A 39 8.77 8.84 1.83
C ASN A 39 8.15 7.46 2.14
N GLN A 40 6.82 7.34 2.23
CA GLN A 40 6.20 6.07 2.57
C GLN A 40 6.08 5.10 1.40
N LEU A 41 6.10 5.57 0.14
CA LEU A 41 6.12 4.65 -1.01
C LEU A 41 7.53 4.14 -1.28
N ILE A 42 7.77 2.89 -0.92
CA ILE A 42 9.07 2.25 -1.06
C ILE A 42 9.29 1.84 -2.53
N ALA A 43 8.27 1.29 -3.17
CA ALA A 43 8.38 0.75 -4.52
C ALA A 43 7.03 0.74 -5.23
N ALA A 44 7.08 0.82 -6.55
CA ALA A 44 5.96 0.59 -7.46
C ALA A 44 6.48 -0.11 -8.72
N ASN A 45 5.83 -1.21 -9.12
CA ASN A 45 6.08 -1.92 -10.37
C ASN A 45 4.76 -2.06 -11.11
N ALA A 46 4.82 -2.02 -12.43
CA ALA A 46 3.63 -2.14 -13.27
C ALA A 46 3.81 -3.23 -14.32
N TYR A 47 2.70 -3.86 -14.70
CA TYR A 47 2.68 -4.99 -15.62
C TYR A 47 1.56 -4.82 -16.63
N ASP A 48 1.79 -5.27 -17.87
CA ASP A 48 0.77 -5.29 -18.92
C ASP A 48 -0.18 -6.50 -18.78
N LEU A 49 -1.11 -6.65 -19.73
CA LEU A 49 -2.09 -7.75 -19.76
C LEU A 49 -1.45 -9.14 -19.93
N ASN A 50 -0.18 -9.22 -20.31
CA ASN A 50 0.56 -10.46 -20.46
C ASN A 50 1.52 -10.69 -19.28
N SER A 51 1.33 -9.95 -18.17
CA SER A 51 2.19 -9.97 -16.99
C SER A 51 3.65 -9.57 -17.30
N LYS A 52 3.89 -8.87 -18.42
CA LYS A 52 5.21 -8.34 -18.73
C LYS A 52 5.43 -7.03 -17.99
N GLU A 53 6.58 -6.91 -17.33
CA GLU A 53 6.92 -5.68 -16.61
C GLU A 53 7.01 -4.48 -17.57
N ILE A 54 6.40 -3.38 -17.14
CA ILE A 54 6.43 -2.08 -17.78
C ILE A 54 7.42 -1.22 -17.00
N LYS A 55 8.27 -0.48 -17.71
CA LYS A 55 9.17 0.50 -17.10
C LYS A 55 8.35 1.48 -16.25
N THR A 56 8.62 1.48 -14.95
CA THR A 56 7.88 2.22 -13.94
C THR A 56 8.86 3.05 -13.12
N GLY A 57 8.49 4.29 -12.79
CA GLY A 57 9.26 5.18 -11.95
C GLY A 57 8.37 5.86 -10.92
N ILE A 58 8.99 6.34 -9.83
CA ILE A 58 8.31 7.15 -8.82
C ILE A 58 8.95 8.54 -8.84
N ASN A 59 8.14 9.56 -9.05
CA ASN A 59 8.52 10.92 -8.75
C ASN A 59 8.07 11.24 -7.33
N TYR A 60 9.02 11.35 -6.41
CA TYR A 60 8.75 11.57 -4.98
C TYR A 60 8.42 13.02 -4.61
N HIS A 61 8.70 13.98 -5.49
CA HIS A 61 8.55 15.43 -5.22
C HIS A 61 9.17 15.86 -3.88
N PHE A 62 10.40 15.40 -3.57
CA PHE A 62 11.07 15.74 -2.31
C PHE A 62 11.22 17.26 -2.16
N GLY A 63 10.79 17.78 -1.00
CA GLY A 63 10.82 19.22 -0.71
C GLY A 63 9.57 19.98 -1.17
N GLU A 64 8.63 19.30 -1.83
CA GLU A 64 7.34 19.87 -2.23
C GLU A 64 6.20 19.33 -1.35
N ASN A 65 5.14 20.12 -1.16
CA ASN A 65 3.92 19.64 -0.50
C ASN A 65 3.02 18.90 -1.50
N LYS A 66 3.53 17.79 -2.04
CA LYS A 66 2.88 17.03 -3.12
C LYS A 66 3.03 15.52 -2.94
N THR A 67 1.99 14.78 -3.31
CA THR A 67 1.96 13.31 -3.33
C THR A 67 2.91 12.75 -4.40
N PRO A 68 3.66 11.67 -4.11
CA PRO A 68 4.41 10.93 -5.11
C PRO A 68 3.55 10.45 -6.26
N GLU A 69 4.10 10.58 -7.45
CA GLU A 69 3.47 10.15 -8.69
C GLU A 69 4.17 8.89 -9.20
N VAL A 70 3.40 7.83 -9.42
CA VAL A 70 3.86 6.65 -10.13
C VAL A 70 3.67 6.89 -11.62
N LEU A 71 4.75 6.79 -12.39
CA LEU A 71 4.79 7.02 -13.82
C LEU A 71 5.12 5.71 -14.53
N THR A 72 4.38 5.39 -15.59
CA THR A 72 4.56 4.16 -16.37
C THR A 72 4.86 4.50 -17.84
N ALA A 73 5.65 3.67 -18.52
CA ALA A 73 5.95 3.88 -19.93
C ALA A 73 4.81 3.47 -20.87
N ALA A 74 3.87 2.64 -20.39
CA ALA A 74 2.71 2.14 -21.13
C ALA A 74 1.54 1.91 -20.17
N LYS A 75 0.33 1.74 -20.73
CA LYS A 75 -0.87 1.50 -19.94
C LYS A 75 -0.73 0.18 -19.15
N PRO A 76 -0.79 0.21 -17.81
CA PRO A 76 -0.68 -0.99 -17.00
C PRO A 76 -2.02 -1.72 -16.87
N ALA A 77 -1.95 -3.04 -16.76
CA ALA A 77 -3.05 -3.89 -16.31
C ALA A 77 -3.02 -4.08 -14.79
N ILE A 78 -1.82 -4.12 -14.20
CA ILE A 78 -1.60 -4.25 -12.76
C ILE A 78 -0.54 -3.24 -12.32
N ILE A 79 -0.73 -2.62 -11.15
CA ILE A 79 0.36 -1.99 -10.40
C ILE A 79 0.47 -2.66 -9.04
N THR A 80 1.70 -2.97 -8.64
CA THR A 80 2.05 -3.46 -7.31
C THR A 80 2.81 -2.36 -6.58
N SER A 81 2.56 -2.18 -5.30
CA SER A 81 3.21 -1.17 -4.47
C SER A 81 3.66 -1.72 -3.14
N ALA A 82 4.73 -1.17 -2.60
CA ALA A 82 5.19 -1.41 -1.24
C ALA A 82 5.21 -0.09 -0.47
N PHE A 83 4.58 -0.07 0.69
CA PHE A 83 4.35 1.12 1.50
C PHE A 83 4.90 0.93 2.91
N ASP A 84 5.80 1.82 3.36
CA ASP A 84 6.25 1.88 4.75
C ASP A 84 5.17 2.58 5.59
N ALA A 85 4.39 1.79 6.32
CA ALA A 85 3.40 2.31 7.25
C ALA A 85 4.02 2.73 8.59
N GLY A 86 5.35 2.80 8.68
CA GLY A 86 6.07 3.37 9.81
C GLY A 86 6.33 2.39 10.94
N TYR A 87 6.76 2.97 12.06
CA TYR A 87 7.14 2.26 13.27
C TYR A 87 6.20 2.62 14.41
N TRP A 88 5.59 1.59 14.96
CA TRP A 88 4.51 1.65 15.91
C TRP A 88 4.98 1.15 17.26
N VAL A 89 4.59 1.84 18.33
CA VAL A 89 4.99 1.49 19.70
C VAL A 89 3.79 1.39 20.62
N GLU A 90 3.81 0.38 21.48
CA GLU A 90 2.90 0.20 22.60
C GLU A 90 3.61 0.54 23.92
N SER A 91 2.98 1.38 24.74
CA SER A 91 3.56 1.87 26.00
C SER A 91 2.69 1.54 27.22
N ASP A 92 3.30 1.63 28.40
CA ASP A 92 2.67 1.39 29.70
C ASP A 92 1.54 2.31 30.10
N LYS A 93 1.37 3.43 29.39
CA LYS A 93 0.27 4.36 29.62
C LYS A 93 -1.07 3.88 29.03
N GLY A 94 -1.10 2.76 28.30
CA GLY A 94 -2.28 2.23 27.64
C GLY A 94 -2.75 3.10 26.46
N GLY A 95 -3.51 2.51 25.52
CA GLY A 95 -4.01 3.21 24.33
C GLY A 95 -3.66 2.50 23.01
N ALA A 96 -3.99 3.12 21.88
CA ALA A 96 -3.61 2.65 20.56
C ALA A 96 -2.09 2.77 20.32
N PHE A 97 -1.55 1.96 19.39
CA PHE A 97 -0.16 2.09 18.94
C PHE A 97 0.15 3.52 18.47
N VAL A 98 1.31 4.05 18.86
CA VAL A 98 1.76 5.41 18.50
C VAL A 98 2.74 5.34 17.33
N ASP A 99 2.54 6.16 16.29
CA ASP A 99 3.48 6.36 15.18
C ASP A 99 4.67 7.21 15.65
N GLY A 100 5.89 6.85 15.21
CA GLY A 100 7.10 7.66 15.46
C GLY A 100 8.23 6.96 16.20
N GLY A 101 8.17 5.64 16.35
CA GLY A 101 9.31 4.91 16.91
C GLY A 101 9.40 4.95 18.43
N LYS A 102 10.48 4.34 18.96
CA LYS A 102 10.80 4.36 20.40
C LYS A 102 10.94 5.78 20.95
N SER A 103 11.36 6.72 20.11
CA SER A 103 11.49 8.15 20.42
C SER A 103 10.16 8.88 20.62
N ALA A 104 9.05 8.33 20.11
CA ALA A 104 7.72 8.92 20.28
C ALA A 104 6.99 8.41 21.54
N ALA A 105 7.54 7.39 22.22
CA ALA A 105 6.91 6.82 23.41
C ALA A 105 7.28 7.61 24.68
N ASN A 106 6.27 7.90 25.50
CA ASN A 106 6.43 8.47 26.83
C ASN A 106 6.19 7.38 27.88
N GLY A 107 7.24 6.87 28.53
CA GLY A 107 7.14 5.81 29.54
C GLY A 107 7.83 4.52 29.12
N VAL A 108 7.38 3.38 29.66
CA VAL A 108 7.95 2.07 29.35
C VAL A 108 7.36 1.54 28.05
N VAL A 109 8.23 1.10 27.14
CA VAL A 109 7.84 0.45 25.88
C VAL A 109 7.69 -1.05 26.09
N PHE A 110 6.51 -1.60 25.83
CA PHE A 110 6.26 -3.04 25.94
C PHE A 110 6.40 -3.77 24.61
N SER A 111 6.04 -3.14 23.49
CA SER A 111 6.17 -3.74 22.18
C SER A 111 6.46 -2.71 21.10
N THR A 112 7.10 -3.16 20.02
CA THR A 112 7.39 -2.35 18.85
C THR A 112 7.11 -3.11 17.58
N SER A 113 6.54 -2.46 16.57
CA SER A 113 6.26 -3.06 15.27
C SER A 113 6.70 -2.13 14.15
N ARG A 114 7.41 -2.67 13.15
CA ARG A 114 7.60 -1.98 11.86
C ARG A 114 6.63 -2.60 10.87
N SER A 115 5.79 -1.78 10.25
CA SER A 115 4.75 -2.26 9.34
C SER A 115 5.06 -1.85 7.91
N VAL A 116 5.32 -2.82 7.04
CA VAL A 116 5.31 -2.62 5.58
C VAL A 116 4.03 -3.22 5.03
N LYS A 117 3.35 -2.49 4.16
CA LYS A 117 2.10 -2.91 3.51
C LYS A 117 2.37 -3.12 2.03
N LEU A 118 1.86 -4.22 1.48
CA LEU A 118 1.97 -4.53 0.07
C LEU A 118 0.60 -4.36 -0.58
N GLY A 119 0.56 -3.65 -1.70
CA GLY A 119 -0.65 -3.41 -2.50
C GLY A 119 -0.52 -4.03 -3.87
N LYS A 120 -1.63 -4.54 -4.40
CA LYS A 120 -1.77 -4.97 -5.80
C LYS A 120 -3.10 -4.44 -6.31
N THR A 121 -3.05 -3.55 -7.29
CA THR A 121 -4.25 -2.95 -7.90
C THR A 121 -4.36 -3.36 -9.35
N TYR A 122 -5.52 -3.88 -9.71
CA TYR A 122 -5.85 -4.33 -11.06
C TYR A 122 -6.64 -3.22 -11.76
N PHE A 123 -6.13 -2.76 -12.90
CA PHE A 123 -6.80 -1.80 -13.78
C PHE A 123 -7.51 -2.49 -14.95
N SER A 124 -7.18 -3.76 -15.19
CA SER A 124 -7.86 -4.61 -16.16
C SER A 124 -7.75 -6.05 -15.68
N TRP A 125 -8.79 -6.84 -15.90
CA TRP A 125 -8.82 -8.26 -15.54
C TRP A 125 -8.67 -9.13 -16.78
N ASN A 126 -7.84 -10.17 -16.72
CA ASN A 126 -7.85 -11.27 -17.67
C ASN A 126 -7.34 -12.58 -17.00
N PRO A 127 -7.54 -13.75 -17.63
CA PRO A 127 -7.10 -15.03 -17.07
C PRO A 127 -5.59 -15.17 -16.84
N ASN A 128 -4.75 -14.53 -17.66
CA ASN A 128 -3.28 -14.57 -17.51
C ASN A 128 -2.82 -13.96 -16.18
N LEU A 129 -3.62 -13.05 -15.60
CA LEU A 129 -3.34 -12.41 -14.31
C LEU A 129 -3.60 -13.31 -13.08
N THR A 130 -4.01 -14.56 -13.29
CA THR A 130 -4.06 -15.61 -12.24
C THR A 130 -2.71 -16.27 -12.01
N SER A 131 -1.75 -16.07 -12.92
CA SER A 131 -0.38 -16.56 -12.76
C SER A 131 0.44 -15.63 -11.86
N LEU A 132 1.47 -16.19 -11.23
CA LEU A 132 2.49 -15.41 -10.53
C LEU A 132 3.12 -14.37 -11.47
N ILE A 133 3.21 -13.12 -11.02
CA ILE A 133 3.96 -12.07 -11.73
C ILE A 133 5.42 -11.99 -11.25
N GLY A 134 5.80 -12.86 -10.31
CA GLY A 134 7.20 -13.04 -9.89
C GLY A 134 7.64 -12.14 -8.74
N LEU A 135 6.71 -11.62 -7.92
CA LEU A 135 7.08 -10.90 -6.70
C LEU A 135 7.69 -11.87 -5.66
N LYS A 136 8.61 -11.36 -4.83
CA LYS A 136 9.19 -12.15 -3.71
C LYS A 136 8.11 -12.65 -2.73
N LEU A 137 7.08 -11.84 -2.53
CA LEU A 137 5.86 -12.18 -1.79
C LEU A 137 4.68 -11.74 -2.65
N GLU A 138 3.83 -12.69 -3.02
CA GLU A 138 2.70 -12.44 -3.90
C GLU A 138 1.44 -13.08 -3.31
N VAL A 139 0.34 -12.32 -3.30
CA VAL A 139 -1.00 -12.87 -3.05
C VAL A 139 -1.61 -13.16 -4.41
N ILE A 140 -1.96 -14.43 -4.63
CA ILE A 140 -2.67 -14.88 -5.83
C ILE A 140 -4.09 -15.24 -5.42
N ALA A 141 -5.07 -14.80 -6.20
CA ALA A 141 -6.43 -15.28 -6.03
C ALA A 141 -6.49 -16.79 -6.39
N LEU A 142 -6.86 -17.63 -5.43
CA LEU A 142 -7.11 -19.04 -5.70
C LEU A 142 -8.36 -19.16 -6.58
N SER A 143 -8.18 -19.58 -7.83
CA SER A 143 -9.30 -20.09 -8.61
C SER A 143 -9.56 -21.52 -8.18
N ILE A 144 -10.62 -21.75 -7.42
CA ILE A 144 -11.22 -23.09 -7.31
C ILE A 144 -11.83 -23.40 -8.67
N HIS A 145 -11.16 -24.25 -9.46
CA HIS A 145 -11.82 -24.96 -10.53
C HIS A 145 -12.77 -25.96 -9.87
N LEU A 146 -14.06 -25.60 -9.78
CA LEU A 146 -15.11 -26.57 -9.56
C LEU A 146 -15.22 -27.36 -10.87
N ASN A 147 -14.58 -28.54 -10.89
CA ASN A 147 -14.83 -29.57 -11.90
C ASN A 147 -16.25 -30.12 -11.77
#